data_AF-A0A9E1EXZ7-F1
#
_entry.id   AF-A0A9E1EXZ7-F1
#
_cell.length_a   1.000
_cell.length_b   1.000
_cell.length_c   1.000
_cell.angle_alpha   90.00
_cell.angle_beta   90.00
_cell.angle_gamma   90.00
#
_symmetry.space_group_name_H-M   'P 1'
#
loop_
_entity.id
_entity.type
_entity.pdbx_description
1 polymer ?
#
loop_
_entity_poly.entity_id
_entity_poly.type
_entity_poly.pdbx_seq_one_letter_code
_entity_poly.pdbx_strand_id
1 'polypeptide(L)'
;MTNRNSNNINIPEAREAMDKFKMEAASEVGVNLKNGYNGDLTSREAGSVGGQMVKNMCPARMVHFTRIARTSAGHLAVVRYIARVVV
;
A
#
# COMPACT_ATOMS: atom_id res chain seq x y z
N MET A 1 -25.16 17.57 14.89
CA MET A 1 -23.82 17.21 14.35
C MET A 1 -24.03 16.44 13.05
N THR A 2 -23.66 17.01 11.90
CA THR A 2 -23.83 16.34 10.60
C THR A 2 -22.58 15.55 10.28
N ASN A 3 -22.65 14.23 10.45
CA ASN A 3 -21.56 13.30 10.14
C ASN A 3 -21.44 13.17 8.61
N ARG A 4 -20.66 14.05 7.96
CA ARG A 4 -20.32 13.92 6.53
C ARG A 4 -19.25 12.84 6.36
N ASN A 5 -19.68 11.58 6.36
CA ASN A 5 -18.80 10.47 6.02
C ASN A 5 -18.74 10.36 4.48
N SER A 6 -17.87 11.13 3.82
CA SER A 6 -17.78 11.21 2.35
C SER A 6 -16.98 10.07 1.71
N ASN A 7 -16.77 8.95 2.41
CA ASN A 7 -15.96 7.81 1.93
C ASN A 7 -16.78 6.80 1.11
N ASN A 8 -17.97 7.15 0.65
CA ASN A 8 -18.69 6.32 -0.30
C ASN A 8 -18.02 6.43 -1.66
N ILE A 9 -17.57 5.30 -2.20
CA ILE A 9 -17.18 5.17 -3.61
C ILE A 9 -18.44 5.48 -4.41
N ASN A 10 -18.54 6.73 -4.86
CA ASN A 10 -19.75 7.29 -5.49
C ASN A 10 -19.91 6.84 -6.94
N ILE A 11 -18.95 6.06 -7.45
CA ILE A 11 -18.88 5.54 -8.82
C ILE A 11 -19.09 4.02 -8.75
N PRO A 12 -20.26 3.49 -9.16
CA PRO A 12 -20.55 2.06 -9.13
C PRO A 12 -19.51 1.20 -9.84
N GLU A 13 -18.99 1.67 -10.97
CA GLU A 13 -17.97 0.99 -11.78
C GLU A 13 -16.64 0.85 -11.01
N ALA A 14 -16.31 1.84 -10.18
CA ALA A 14 -15.11 1.80 -9.35
C ALA A 14 -15.26 0.81 -8.19
N ARG A 15 -16.48 0.48 -7.75
CA ARG A 15 -16.70 -0.53 -6.69
C ARG A 15 -16.34 -1.92 -7.18
N GLU A 16 -16.80 -2.29 -8.37
CA GLU A 16 -16.47 -3.59 -8.97
C GLU A 16 -14.98 -3.74 -9.25
N ALA A 17 -14.34 -2.69 -9.79
CA ALA A 17 -12.90 -2.68 -10.01
C ALA A 17 -12.11 -2.81 -8.69
N MET A 18 -12.57 -2.13 -7.64
CA MET A 18 -11.96 -2.20 -6.31
C MET A 18 -12.14 -3.57 -5.64
N ASP A 19 -13.30 -4.20 -5.81
CA ASP A 19 -13.55 -5.54 -5.26
C ASP A 19 -12.67 -6.59 -5.95
N LYS A 20 -12.52 -6.52 -7.28
CA LYS A 20 -11.57 -7.36 -8.04
C LYS A 20 -10.14 -7.15 -7.55
N PHE A 21 -9.71 -5.88 -7.44
CA PHE A 21 -8.37 -5.53 -7.00
C PHE A 21 -8.05 -6.04 -5.58
N LYS A 22 -9.02 -5.94 -4.67
CA LYS A 22 -8.91 -6.47 -3.29
C LYS A 22 -8.77 -7.99 -3.27
N MET A 23 -9.51 -8.70 -4.13
CA MET A 23 -9.43 -10.16 -4.24
C MET A 23 -8.10 -10.63 -4.85
N GLU A 24 -7.59 -9.90 -5.84
CA GLU A 24 -6.25 -10.14 -6.42
C GLU A 24 -5.16 -9.91 -5.37
N ALA A 25 -5.19 -8.77 -4.65
CA ALA A 25 -4.24 -8.46 -3.60
C ALA A 25 -4.24 -9.51 -2.48
N ALA A 26 -5.43 -10.03 -2.10
CA ALA A 26 -5.55 -11.09 -1.11
C ALA A 26 -4.97 -12.42 -1.60
N SER A 27 -5.20 -12.76 -2.86
CA SER A 27 -4.65 -13.95 -3.50
C SER A 27 -3.12 -13.91 -3.54
N GLU A 28 -2.53 -12.74 -3.84
CA GLU A 28 -1.07 -12.55 -3.84
C GLU A 28 -0.43 -12.75 -2.46
N VAL A 29 -1.09 -12.31 -1.39
CA VAL A 29 -0.60 -12.48 -0.01
C VAL A 29 -0.98 -13.82 0.62
N GLY A 30 -1.71 -14.68 -0.11
CA GLY A 30 -2.15 -16.00 0.36
C GLY A 30 -3.23 -15.95 1.46
N VAL A 31 -3.95 -14.85 1.58
CA VAL A 31 -5.03 -14.69 2.55
C VAL A 31 -6.36 -15.08 1.91
N ASN A 32 -7.09 -16.00 2.53
CA ASN A 32 -8.38 -16.45 2.04
C ASN A 32 -9.48 -15.43 2.38
N LEU A 33 -9.60 -14.39 1.55
CA LEU A 33 -10.61 -13.36 1.67
C LEU A 33 -11.93 -13.82 1.03
N LYS A 34 -13.02 -13.80 1.78
CA LYS A 34 -14.36 -14.17 1.31
C LYS A 34 -15.17 -12.92 0.96
N ASN A 35 -16.08 -13.05 -0.01
CA ASN A 35 -17.11 -12.04 -0.31
C ASN A 35 -18.22 -12.08 0.75
N GLY A 36 -17.86 -11.83 2.01
CA GLY A 36 -18.75 -11.97 3.15
C GLY A 36 -18.05 -11.62 4.46
N TYR A 37 -18.45 -12.28 5.54
CA TYR A 37 -17.83 -12.08 6.84
C TYR A 37 -16.40 -12.63 6.86
N ASN A 38 -15.45 -11.78 7.25
CA ASN A 38 -14.03 -12.10 7.38
C ASN A 38 -13.52 -11.85 8.81
N GLY A 39 -14.40 -11.96 9.82
CA GLY A 39 -14.02 -11.75 11.23
C GLY A 39 -13.20 -12.89 11.83
N ASP A 40 -13.06 -13.99 11.10
CA ASP A 40 -12.11 -15.08 11.35
C ASP A 40 -10.66 -14.72 10.97
N LEU A 41 -10.46 -13.72 10.11
CA LEU A 41 -9.12 -13.28 9.73
C LEU A 41 -8.45 -12.51 10.88
N THR A 42 -7.17 -12.79 11.08
CA THR A 42 -6.36 -12.02 12.02
C THR A 42 -6.20 -10.59 11.51
N SER A 43 -6.05 -9.62 12.43
CA SER A 43 -5.82 -8.21 12.06
C SER A 43 -4.57 -8.03 11.18
N ARG A 44 -3.58 -8.93 11.33
CA ARG A 44 -2.38 -8.96 10.49
C ARG A 44 -2.69 -9.35 9.05
N GLU A 45 -3.50 -10.38 8.85
CA GLU A 45 -3.90 -10.85 7.52
C GLU A 45 -4.75 -9.79 6.80
N ALA A 46 -5.77 -9.26 7.46
CA ALA A 46 -6.58 -8.18 6.89
C ALA A 46 -5.74 -6.92 6.56
N GLY A 47 -4.80 -6.57 7.44
CA GLY A 47 -3.85 -5.47 7.20
C GLY A 47 -2.89 -5.75 6.04
N SER A 48 -2.48 -7.00 5.84
CA SER A 48 -1.57 -7.38 4.75
C SER A 48 -2.19 -7.21 3.37
N VAL A 49 -3.50 -7.51 3.22
CA VAL A 49 -4.26 -7.28 1.99
C VAL A 49 -4.29 -5.78 1.66
N GLY A 50 -4.64 -4.94 2.63
CA GLY A 50 -4.67 -3.48 2.44
C GLY A 50 -3.30 -2.88 2.13
N GLY A 51 -2.24 -3.38 2.76
CA GLY A 51 -0.87 -2.98 2.45
C GLY A 51 -0.45 -3.32 1.03
N GLN A 52 -0.85 -4.50 0.54
CA GLN A 52 -0.56 -4.94 -0.82
C GLN A 52 -1.32 -4.11 -1.86
N MET A 53 -2.57 -3.73 -1.58
CA MET A 53 -3.34 -2.80 -2.42
C MET A 53 -2.59 -1.47 -2.61
N VAL A 54 -2.08 -0.87 -1.53
CA VAL A 54 -1.33 0.40 -1.62
C VAL A 54 0.01 0.22 -2.37
N LYS A 55 0.68 -0.92 -2.18
CA LYS A 55 1.93 -1.25 -2.87
C LYS A 55 1.75 -1.38 -4.39
N ASN A 56 0.64 -1.97 -4.83
CA ASN A 56 0.32 -2.13 -6.23
C ASN A 56 -0.17 -0.80 -6.85
N MET A 57 -0.88 0.03 -6.09
CA MET A 57 -1.35 1.35 -6.54
C MET A 57 -0.22 2.41 -6.61
N CYS A 58 0.71 2.40 -5.67
CA CYS A 58 1.79 3.39 -5.58
C CYS A 58 3.16 2.72 -5.39
N PRO A 59 3.78 2.23 -6.48
CA PRO A 59 5.10 1.61 -6.42
C PRO A 59 6.20 2.68 -6.27
N ALA A 60 6.38 3.18 -5.05
CA ALA A 60 7.54 3.99 -4.68
C ALA A 60 8.66 3.07 -4.17
N ARG A 61 9.78 2.98 -4.90
CA ARG A 61 10.97 2.25 -4.45
C ARG A 61 11.94 3.24 -3.82
N MET A 62 12.17 3.10 -2.52
CA MET A 62 13.19 3.86 -1.80
C MET A 62 14.44 3.00 -1.67
N VAL A 63 15.59 3.54 -2.07
CA VAL A 63 16.88 2.89 -1.86
C VAL A 63 17.76 3.81 -1.03
N HIS A 64 18.30 3.27 0.07
CA HIS A 64 19.24 3.98 0.93
C HIS A 64 20.66 3.55 0.57
N PHE A 65 21.51 4.53 0.29
CA PHE A 65 22.93 4.29 0.09
C PHE A 65 23.74 5.16 1.03
N THR A 66 24.65 4.53 1.75
CA THR A 66 25.63 5.22 2.57
C THR A 66 26.78 5.68 1.67
N ARG A 67 27.10 6.98 1.70
CA ARG A 67 28.20 7.60 0.95
C ARG A 67 29.04 8.46 1.88
N ILE A 68 30.31 8.66 1.54
CA ILE A 68 31.18 9.57 2.29
C ILE A 68 30.60 10.99 2.18
N ALA A 69 30.43 11.67 3.30
CA ALA A 69 29.89 13.01 3.38
C ALA A 69 30.87 14.00 2.72
N ARG A 70 30.39 14.77 1.74
CA ARG A 70 31.21 15.76 1.02
C ARG A 70 31.56 17.00 1.88
N THR A 71 30.79 17.25 2.93
CA THR A 71 30.90 18.44 3.79
C THR A 71 31.65 18.18 5.10
N SER A 72 31.92 16.92 5.45
CA SER A 72 32.66 16.57 6.65
C SER A 72 33.50 15.30 6.43
N ALA A 73 34.82 15.46 6.44
CA ALA A 73 35.75 14.34 6.31
C ALA A 73 35.50 13.32 7.44
N GLY A 74 35.49 12.02 7.08
CA GLY A 74 35.26 10.92 8.01
C GLY A 74 33.79 10.60 8.34
N HIS A 75 32.82 11.38 7.84
CA HIS A 75 31.41 11.12 8.10
C HIS A 75 30.73 10.39 6.93
N LEU A 76 29.73 9.58 7.27
CA LEU A 76 28.88 8.90 6.31
C LEU A 76 27.53 9.61 6.22
N ALA A 77 27.14 10.03 5.02
CA ALA A 77 25.82 10.56 4.73
C ALA A 77 24.94 9.46 4.12
N VAL A 78 23.74 9.26 4.68
CA VAL A 78 22.74 8.38 4.09
C VAL A 78 21.98 9.18 3.04
N VAL A 79 22.19 8.85 1.77
CA VAL A 79 21.45 9.44 0.65
C VAL A 79 20.28 8.51 0.30
N ARG A 80 19.07 9.07 0.26
CA ARG A 80 17.85 8.37 -0.14
C ARG A 80 17.53 8.71 -1.59
N TYR A 81 17.51 7.70 -2.45
CA TYR A 81 16.97 7.81 -3.79
C TYR A 81 15.54 7.30 -3.80
N ILE A 82 14.61 8.11 -4.30
CA ILE A 82 13.20 7.75 -4.42
C ILE A 82 12.89 7.65 -5.91
N ALA A 83 12.60 6.43 -6.38
CA ALA A 83 12.08 6.21 -7.71
C ALA A 83 10.58 5.97 -7.62
N ARG A 84 9.80 6.76 -8.36
CA ARG A 84 8.35 6.55 -8.56
C ARG A 84 8.12 6.23 -10.03
N VAL A 85 7.44 5.11 -10.29
CA VAL A 85 6.91 4.84 -11.64
C VAL A 85 5.63 5.65 -11.77
N VAL A 86 5.61 6.58 -12.71
CA VAL A 86 4.41 7.32 -13.11
C VAL A 86 3.93 6.66 -14.40
N VAL A 87 2.74 6.07 -14.36
CA VAL A 87 2.05 5.51 -15.53
C VAL A 87 1.00 6.51 -15.99
#